data_AF-A0A5S4YMV0-F1
#
_entry.id   AF-A0A5S4YMV0-F1
#
_cell.length_a   1.000
_cell.length_b   1.000
_cell.length_c   1.000
_cell.angle_alpha   90.00
_cell.angle_beta   90.00
_cell.angle_gamma   90.00
#
_symmetry.space_group_name_H-M   'P 1'
#
loop_
_entity.id
_entity.type
_entity.pdbx_description
1 polymer ?
#
loop_
_entity_poly.entity_id
_entity_poly.type
_entity_poly.pdbx_seq_one_letter_code
_entity_poly.pdbx_strand_id
1 'polypeptide(L)'
;MERATAIGRAIREAGLIRTSGRGTSAAQMDERDAVNLLIGVNVADTARSAPGAVAQYRALLAKRRNRTSEFGGELEELLSAAKRECLADYVMKTVTLLGAQGHVLGRKRFTNEAYRFEIEFGKPLPSVVLGIWGPNRQNAYIDFFGRQPIDEVHGDRKERTRITERTIRAVADVLRIRSEA
;
A
#
# COMPACT_ATOMS: atom_id res chain seq x y z
N MET A 1 11.61 -18.24 1.76
CA MET A 1 10.54 -17.95 2.75
C MET A 1 11.08 -17.32 4.04
N GLU A 2 12.36 -17.54 4.38
CA GLU A 2 13.00 -16.97 5.59
C GLU A 2 13.06 -15.44 5.65
N ARG A 3 13.33 -14.75 4.52
CA ARG A 3 13.44 -13.28 4.48
C ARG A 3 12.18 -12.57 4.98
N ALA A 4 11.01 -12.96 4.48
CA ALA A 4 9.75 -12.35 4.88
C ALA A 4 9.44 -12.56 6.37
N THR A 5 9.79 -13.73 6.90
CA THR A 5 9.62 -14.06 8.33
C THR A 5 10.55 -13.21 9.20
N ALA A 6 11.82 -13.05 8.81
CA ALA A 6 12.77 -12.20 9.51
C ALA A 6 12.35 -10.71 9.47
N ILE A 7 11.88 -10.23 8.33
CA ILE A 7 11.34 -8.87 8.18
C ILE A 7 10.10 -8.68 9.07
N GLY A 8 9.13 -9.58 9.02
CA GLY A 8 7.92 -9.50 9.84
C GLY A 8 8.23 -9.50 11.34
N ARG A 9 9.20 -10.31 11.77
CA ARG A 9 9.70 -10.32 13.15
C ARG A 9 10.30 -8.97 13.54
N ALA A 10 11.16 -8.38 12.70
CA ALA A 10 11.79 -7.10 12.99
C ALA A 10 10.78 -5.94 13.06
N ILE A 11 9.78 -5.93 12.17
CA ILE A 11 8.69 -4.92 12.19
C ILE A 11 7.86 -5.03 13.48
N ARG A 12 7.58 -6.27 13.90
CA ARG A 12 6.86 -6.55 15.15
C ARG A 12 7.67 -6.14 16.38
N GLU A 13 8.96 -6.46 16.43
CA GLU A 13 9.85 -6.05 17.52
C GLU A 13 10.01 -4.53 17.61
N ALA A 14 9.87 -3.82 16.48
CA ALA A 14 9.82 -2.37 16.43
C ALA A 14 8.45 -1.76 16.83
N GLY A 15 7.46 -2.59 17.24
CA GLY A 15 6.13 -2.12 17.65
C GLY A 15 5.25 -1.62 16.51
N LEU A 16 5.63 -1.90 15.25
CA LEU A 16 4.85 -1.52 14.06
C LEU A 16 3.77 -2.55 13.70
N ILE A 17 3.81 -3.73 14.31
CA ILE A 17 2.73 -4.73 14.24
C ILE A 17 2.32 -5.05 15.67
N ARG A 18 1.03 -4.95 15.99
CA ARG A 18 0.54 -5.28 17.32
C ARG A 18 0.75 -6.75 17.65
N THR A 19 1.09 -7.01 18.91
CA THR A 19 1.21 -8.36 19.47
C THR A 19 0.14 -8.57 20.53
N SER A 20 -0.96 -9.19 20.16
CA SER A 20 -1.98 -9.60 21.13
C SER A 20 -1.63 -10.98 21.70
N GLY A 21 -1.19 -11.01 22.97
CA GLY A 21 -1.21 -12.18 23.86
C GLY A 21 -0.21 -13.33 23.60
N ARG A 22 -0.09 -14.22 24.59
CA ARG A 22 0.54 -15.56 24.47
C ARG A 22 -0.56 -16.60 24.23
N GLY A 23 -0.31 -17.60 23.37
CA GLY A 23 -1.26 -18.69 23.10
C GLY A 23 -1.84 -18.68 21.68
N THR A 24 -2.81 -19.57 21.42
CA THR A 24 -3.44 -19.78 20.10
C THR A 24 -4.36 -18.65 19.62
N SER A 25 -4.58 -17.60 20.43
CA SER A 25 -5.20 -16.32 20.02
C SER A 25 -4.24 -15.47 19.17
N ALA A 26 -3.72 -16.10 18.11
CA ALA A 26 -2.67 -15.62 17.25
C ALA A 26 -3.01 -14.25 16.63
N ALA A 27 -2.23 -13.23 17.02
CA ALA A 27 -2.05 -11.94 16.37
C ALA A 27 -3.29 -11.39 15.65
N GLN A 28 -4.11 -10.63 16.36
CA GLN A 28 -5.08 -9.75 15.72
C GLN A 28 -4.32 -8.67 14.95
N MET A 29 -4.24 -8.84 13.64
CA MET A 29 -3.61 -7.91 12.72
C MET A 29 -4.70 -7.00 12.14
N ASP A 30 -4.60 -5.70 12.37
CA ASP A 30 -5.48 -4.73 11.72
C ASP A 30 -4.94 -4.32 10.34
N GLU A 31 -5.67 -3.46 9.64
CA GLU A 31 -5.28 -2.97 8.32
C GLU A 31 -3.91 -2.27 8.36
N ARG A 32 -3.62 -1.52 9.44
CA ARG A 32 -2.36 -0.81 9.61
C ARG A 32 -1.18 -1.76 9.78
N ASP A 33 -1.34 -2.81 10.58
CA ASP A 33 -0.32 -3.84 10.77
C ASP A 33 -0.04 -4.58 9.43
N ALA A 34 -1.09 -4.90 8.67
CA ALA A 34 -0.98 -5.54 7.36
C ALA A 34 -0.26 -4.63 6.34
N VAL A 35 -0.56 -3.33 6.33
CA VAL A 35 0.14 -2.33 5.51
C VAL A 35 1.62 -2.28 5.87
N ASN A 36 1.97 -2.25 7.16
CA ASN A 36 3.36 -2.20 7.60
C ASN A 36 4.13 -3.44 7.14
N LEU A 37 3.52 -4.61 7.25
CA LEU A 37 4.10 -5.85 6.76
C LEU A 37 4.28 -5.84 5.23
N LEU A 38 3.25 -5.44 4.48
CA LEU A 38 3.29 -5.35 3.01
C LEU A 38 4.40 -4.42 2.54
N ILE A 39 4.50 -3.23 3.13
CA ILE A 39 5.57 -2.29 2.80
C ILE A 39 6.92 -2.94 3.09
N GLY A 40 7.16 -3.36 4.33
CA GLY A 40 8.46 -3.88 4.74
C GLY A 40 8.93 -5.07 3.91
N VAL A 41 8.06 -6.04 3.59
CA VAL A 41 8.44 -7.21 2.78
C VAL A 41 8.82 -6.84 1.34
N ASN A 42 8.18 -5.82 0.77
CA ASN A 42 8.42 -5.42 -0.61
C ASN A 42 9.60 -4.47 -0.79
N VAL A 43 9.91 -3.65 0.22
CA VAL A 43 10.90 -2.56 0.08
C VAL A 43 12.19 -2.76 0.89
N ALA A 44 12.14 -3.47 2.02
CA ALA A 44 13.29 -3.55 2.93
C ALA A 44 14.32 -4.58 2.45
N ASP A 45 15.57 -4.17 2.28
CA ASP A 45 16.63 -5.09 1.85
C ASP A 45 16.95 -6.15 2.92
N THR A 46 16.86 -5.78 4.19
CA THR A 46 17.17 -6.65 5.33
C THR A 46 16.13 -6.52 6.44
N ALA A 47 16.11 -7.49 7.36
CA ALA A 47 15.28 -7.38 8.57
C ALA A 47 15.61 -6.13 9.40
N ARG A 48 16.90 -5.76 9.49
CA ARG A 48 17.36 -4.58 10.24
C ARG A 48 16.87 -3.27 9.64
N SER A 49 16.79 -3.15 8.31
CA SER A 49 16.32 -1.93 7.65
C SER A 49 14.79 -1.82 7.56
N ALA A 50 14.06 -2.90 7.84
CA ALA A 50 12.61 -2.95 7.65
C ALA A 50 11.82 -1.86 8.40
N PRO A 51 12.05 -1.58 9.70
CA PRO A 51 11.30 -0.54 10.41
C PRO A 51 11.48 0.85 9.79
N GLY A 52 12.72 1.20 9.43
CA GLY A 52 13.02 2.48 8.78
C GLY A 52 12.37 2.58 7.39
N ALA A 53 12.40 1.50 6.62
CA ALA A 53 11.78 1.46 5.30
C ALA A 53 10.24 1.58 5.38
N VAL A 54 9.60 0.95 6.38
CA VAL A 54 8.17 1.13 6.64
C VAL A 54 7.85 2.59 6.96
N ALA A 55 8.58 3.22 7.88
CA ALA A 55 8.36 4.62 8.24
C ALA A 55 8.52 5.54 7.02
N GLN A 56 9.57 5.33 6.21
CA GLN A 56 9.86 6.13 5.02
C GLN A 56 8.76 5.99 3.96
N TYR A 57 8.37 4.77 3.61
CA TYR A 57 7.38 4.54 2.56
C TYR A 57 5.97 4.95 2.97
N ARG A 58 5.60 4.80 4.26
CA ARG A 58 4.30 5.30 4.75
C ARG A 58 4.15 6.81 4.59
N ALA A 59 5.24 7.54 4.81
CA ALA A 59 5.26 9.00 4.77
C ALA A 59 5.40 9.58 3.34
N LEU A 60 5.41 8.75 2.29
CA LEU A 60 5.41 9.24 0.91
C LEU A 60 4.11 9.97 0.62
N LEU A 61 4.20 11.07 -0.13
CA LEU A 61 3.08 11.96 -0.37
C LEU A 61 2.67 11.94 -1.84
N ALA A 62 1.37 11.76 -2.08
CA ALA A 62 0.73 12.20 -3.31
C ALA A 62 0.27 13.65 -3.11
N LYS A 63 0.69 14.55 -4.00
CA LYS A 63 0.31 15.97 -3.97
C LYS A 63 -0.53 16.31 -5.18
N ARG A 64 -1.69 16.94 -4.95
CA ARG A 64 -2.48 17.54 -6.02
C ARG A 64 -3.24 18.77 -5.54
N ARG A 65 -2.95 19.92 -6.15
CA ARG A 65 -3.50 21.23 -5.75
C ARG A 65 -3.32 21.46 -4.24
N ASN A 66 -4.43 21.62 -3.51
CA ASN A 66 -4.48 21.89 -2.08
C ASN A 66 -4.71 20.61 -1.23
N ARG A 67 -4.47 19.43 -1.80
CA ARG A 67 -4.64 18.14 -1.12
C ARG A 67 -3.34 17.36 -1.13
N THR A 68 -3.05 16.76 0.01
CA THR A 68 -1.92 15.86 0.23
C THR A 68 -2.44 14.59 0.90
N SER A 69 -2.00 13.43 0.41
CA SER A 69 -2.30 12.16 1.07
C SER A 69 -1.03 11.35 1.26
N GLU A 70 -0.94 10.67 2.40
CA GLU A 70 0.15 9.77 2.76
C GLU A 70 -0.12 8.38 2.22
N PHE A 71 0.90 7.76 1.62
CA PHE A 71 0.78 6.43 1.04
C PHE A 71 0.33 5.38 2.07
N GLY A 72 0.83 5.47 3.31
CA GLY A 72 0.43 4.55 4.38
C GLY A 72 -1.08 4.57 4.63
N GLY A 73 -1.68 5.77 4.68
CA GLY A 73 -3.13 5.92 4.88
C GLY A 73 -3.95 5.48 3.66
N GLU A 74 -3.50 5.81 2.44
CA GLU A 74 -4.18 5.38 1.21
C GLU A 74 -4.18 3.86 1.04
N LEU A 75 -3.08 3.20 1.42
CA LEU A 75 -2.99 1.74 1.35
C LEU A 75 -3.87 1.06 2.43
N GLU A 76 -3.97 1.65 3.62
CA GLU A 76 -4.90 1.19 4.67
C GLU A 76 -6.36 1.29 4.20
N GLU A 77 -6.72 2.40 3.57
CA GLU A 77 -8.06 2.59 3.01
C GLU A 77 -8.36 1.63 1.86
N LEU A 78 -7.38 1.37 0.98
CA LEU A 78 -7.50 0.36 -0.08
C LEU A 78 -7.76 -1.04 0.49
N LEU A 79 -7.00 -1.47 1.51
CA LEU A 79 -7.20 -2.77 2.17
C LEU A 79 -8.56 -2.84 2.86
N SER A 80 -8.97 -1.77 3.55
CA SER A 80 -10.29 -1.67 4.19
C SER A 80 -11.42 -1.76 3.16
N ALA A 81 -11.27 -1.09 2.03
CA ALA A 81 -12.24 -1.14 0.94
C ALA A 81 -12.31 -2.52 0.26
N ALA A 82 -11.16 -3.18 0.08
CA ALA A 82 -11.11 -4.55 -0.42
C ALA A 82 -11.81 -5.52 0.55
N LYS A 83 -11.55 -5.39 1.86
CA LYS A 83 -12.16 -6.22 2.91
C LYS A 83 -13.68 -6.08 2.94
N ARG A 84 -14.19 -4.85 2.78
CA ARG A 84 -15.62 -4.51 2.80
C ARG A 84 -16.33 -4.59 1.45
N GLU A 85 -15.62 -5.03 0.40
CA GLU A 85 -16.15 -5.10 -0.97
C GLU A 85 -16.70 -3.74 -1.46
N CYS A 86 -16.01 -2.65 -1.15
CA CYS A 86 -16.36 -1.29 -1.58
C CYS A 86 -15.23 -0.60 -2.38
N LEU A 87 -14.49 -1.37 -3.17
CA LEU A 87 -13.39 -0.88 -4.01
C LEU A 87 -13.81 0.23 -4.98
N ALA A 88 -15.04 0.19 -5.49
CA ALA A 88 -15.58 1.25 -6.37
C ALA A 88 -15.60 2.62 -5.67
N ASP A 89 -15.93 2.66 -4.38
CA ASP A 89 -16.00 3.91 -3.61
C ASP A 89 -14.60 4.45 -3.34
N TYR A 90 -13.66 3.56 -3.00
CA TYR A 90 -12.25 3.89 -2.90
C TYR A 90 -11.71 4.49 -4.20
N VAL A 91 -11.91 3.81 -5.34
CA VAL A 91 -11.40 4.29 -6.65
C VAL A 91 -11.96 5.66 -6.99
N MET A 92 -13.28 5.85 -6.85
CA MET A 92 -13.90 7.14 -7.14
C MET A 92 -13.32 8.26 -6.28
N LYS A 93 -13.18 8.03 -4.96
CA LYS A 93 -12.59 8.99 -4.03
C LYS A 93 -11.14 9.31 -4.43
N THR A 94 -10.31 8.28 -4.49
CA THR A 94 -8.86 8.41 -4.68
C THR A 94 -8.52 9.01 -6.04
N VAL A 95 -9.21 8.64 -7.13
CA VAL A 95 -9.02 9.25 -8.45
C VAL A 95 -9.53 10.70 -8.49
N THR A 96 -10.66 11.00 -7.84
CA THR A 96 -11.18 12.38 -7.79
C THR A 96 -10.22 13.31 -7.06
N LEU A 97 -9.67 12.86 -5.93
CA LEU A 97 -8.77 13.64 -5.09
C LEU A 97 -7.37 13.74 -5.71
N LEU A 98 -6.79 12.60 -6.10
CA LEU A 98 -5.36 12.48 -6.42
C LEU A 98 -5.07 12.26 -7.92
N GLY A 99 -6.02 11.72 -8.70
CA GLY A 99 -5.84 11.42 -10.12
C GLY A 99 -5.97 12.63 -11.06
N ALA A 100 -5.99 12.43 -12.38
CA ALA A 100 -6.13 13.53 -13.34
C ALA A 100 -7.48 14.27 -13.23
N GLN A 101 -7.51 15.56 -13.60
CA GLN A 101 -8.76 16.34 -13.51
C GLN A 101 -9.80 15.82 -14.49
N GLY A 102 -10.99 15.51 -13.95
CA GLY A 102 -12.09 14.98 -14.75
C GLY A 102 -11.88 13.56 -15.26
N HIS A 103 -10.93 12.82 -14.68
CA HIS A 103 -10.67 11.43 -15.05
C HIS A 103 -11.94 10.57 -14.92
N VAL A 104 -12.19 9.68 -15.90
CA VAL A 104 -13.45 8.93 -15.99
C VAL A 104 -13.69 8.05 -14.77
N LEU A 105 -12.64 7.40 -14.25
CA LEU A 105 -12.73 6.58 -13.02
C LEU A 105 -13.13 7.38 -11.77
N GLY A 106 -12.94 8.71 -11.75
CA GLY A 106 -13.40 9.58 -10.67
C GLY A 106 -14.83 10.11 -10.87
N ARG A 107 -15.44 9.91 -12.04
CA ARG A 107 -16.77 10.42 -12.39
C ARG A 107 -17.81 9.33 -12.58
N LYS A 108 -17.37 8.14 -12.97
CA LYS A 108 -18.24 7.00 -13.27
C LYS A 108 -17.89 5.85 -12.34
N ARG A 109 -18.92 5.35 -11.66
CA ARG A 109 -18.83 4.13 -10.87
C ARG A 109 -18.89 2.90 -11.79
N PHE A 110 -17.98 1.97 -11.57
CA PHE A 110 -18.01 0.64 -12.18
C PHE A 110 -18.22 -0.40 -11.08
N THR A 111 -18.49 -1.65 -11.46
CA THR A 111 -18.59 -2.75 -10.48
C THR A 111 -17.21 -3.04 -9.88
N ASN A 112 -17.16 -3.58 -8.67
CA ASN A 112 -15.90 -3.82 -7.96
C ASN A 112 -14.96 -4.77 -8.71
N GLU A 113 -15.51 -5.71 -9.46
CA GLU A 113 -14.80 -6.73 -10.24
C GLU A 113 -14.18 -6.13 -11.51
N ALA A 114 -14.68 -4.98 -11.95
CA ALA A 114 -14.16 -4.29 -13.13
C ALA A 114 -12.85 -3.54 -12.85
N TYR A 115 -12.51 -3.32 -11.58
CA TYR A 115 -11.29 -2.63 -11.19
C TYR A 115 -10.12 -3.59 -10.97
N ARG A 116 -8.97 -3.17 -11.51
CA ARG A 116 -7.68 -3.81 -11.30
C ARG A 116 -6.70 -2.84 -10.65
N PHE A 117 -5.80 -3.38 -9.84
CA PHE A 117 -4.86 -2.60 -9.05
C PHE A 117 -3.43 -3.13 -9.21
N GLU A 118 -2.48 -2.21 -9.18
CA GLU A 118 -1.05 -2.49 -9.15
C GLU A 118 -0.39 -1.45 -8.25
N ILE A 119 0.53 -1.91 -7.41
CA ILE A 119 1.36 -1.04 -6.59
C ILE A 119 2.81 -1.36 -6.93
N GLU A 120 3.51 -0.38 -7.47
CA GLU A 120 4.93 -0.48 -7.79
C GLU A 120 5.74 0.36 -6.79
N PHE A 121 6.64 -0.31 -6.06
CA PHE A 121 7.59 0.31 -5.15
C PHE A 121 8.92 0.55 -5.88
N GLY A 122 9.45 1.76 -5.84
CA GLY A 122 10.70 2.14 -6.50
C GLY A 122 11.83 2.52 -5.53
N LYS A 123 13.03 2.02 -5.82
CA LYS A 123 14.32 2.35 -5.16
C LYS A 123 15.35 2.80 -6.22
N PRO A 124 16.42 3.56 -5.87
CA PRO A 124 16.83 3.98 -4.52
C PRO A 124 16.07 5.21 -4.00
N LEU A 125 15.50 6.03 -4.90
CA LEU A 125 14.61 7.12 -4.56
C LEU A 125 13.25 6.55 -4.14
N PRO A 126 12.85 6.64 -2.86
CA PRO A 126 11.61 6.05 -2.38
C PRO A 126 10.42 6.63 -3.14
N SER A 127 9.70 5.75 -3.81
CA SER A 127 8.55 6.10 -4.64
C SER A 127 7.55 4.96 -4.65
N VAL A 128 6.28 5.31 -4.77
CA VAL A 128 5.21 4.34 -5.02
C VAL A 128 4.31 4.85 -6.12
N VAL A 129 4.00 3.98 -7.08
CA VAL A 129 2.97 4.23 -8.08
C VAL A 129 1.79 3.30 -7.82
N LEU A 130 0.63 3.88 -7.55
CA LEU A 130 -0.65 3.18 -7.51
C LEU A 130 -1.30 3.27 -8.90
N GLY A 131 -1.30 2.15 -9.62
CA GLY A 131 -2.03 1.98 -10.87
C GLY A 131 -3.43 1.45 -10.60
N ILE A 132 -4.43 2.08 -11.21
CA ILE A 132 -5.84 1.68 -11.16
C ILE A 132 -6.33 1.55 -12.59
N TRP A 133 -6.82 0.38 -12.97
CA TRP A 133 -7.44 0.13 -14.28
C TRP A 133 -8.92 -0.16 -14.10
N GLY A 134 -9.74 0.46 -14.95
CA GLY A 134 -11.14 0.12 -15.14
C GLY A 134 -11.38 -0.45 -16.55
N PRO A 135 -12.65 -0.66 -16.92
CA PRO A 135 -13.00 -1.17 -18.23
C PRO A 135 -12.64 -0.18 -19.35
N ASN A 136 -12.54 -0.68 -20.58
CA ASN A 136 -12.27 0.12 -21.79
C ASN A 136 -10.95 0.90 -21.75
N ARG A 137 -9.89 0.30 -21.17
CA ARG A 137 -8.53 0.88 -21.08
C ARG A 137 -8.45 2.20 -20.30
N GLN A 138 -9.40 2.46 -19.40
CA GLN A 138 -9.34 3.62 -18.51
C GLN A 138 -8.36 3.32 -17.38
N ASN A 139 -7.25 4.05 -17.31
CA ASN A 139 -6.23 3.87 -16.29
C ASN A 139 -5.89 5.19 -15.61
N ALA A 140 -5.80 5.16 -14.28
CA ALA A 140 -5.28 6.25 -13.47
C ALA A 140 -3.99 5.79 -12.79
N TYR A 141 -3.02 6.70 -12.70
CA TYR A 141 -1.80 6.54 -11.93
C TYR A 141 -1.74 7.61 -10.86
N ILE A 142 -1.37 7.20 -9.66
CA ILE A 142 -1.17 8.10 -8.52
C ILE A 142 0.21 7.85 -7.98
N ASP A 143 1.05 8.86 -8.09
CA ASP A 143 2.44 8.79 -7.67
C ASP A 143 2.61 9.37 -6.27
N PHE A 144 3.34 8.63 -5.43
CA PHE A 144 3.74 9.01 -4.09
C PHE A 144 5.25 9.11 -4.05
N PHE A 145 5.78 10.26 -3.62
CA PHE A 145 7.21 10.51 -3.54
C PHE A 145 7.61 11.09 -2.19
N GLY A 146 8.89 10.91 -1.83
CA GLY A 146 9.48 11.57 -0.67
C GLY A 146 9.54 13.09 -0.86
N ARG A 147 9.68 13.82 0.25
CA ARG A 147 9.93 15.27 0.22
C ARG A 147 11.38 15.65 -0.15
N GLN A 148 12.29 14.68 -0.16
CA GLN A 148 13.71 14.95 -0.38
C GLN A 148 14.00 15.37 -1.83
N PRO A 149 14.89 16.35 -2.04
CA PRO A 149 15.38 16.70 -3.37
C PRO A 149 16.01 15.48 -4.06
N ILE A 150 15.77 15.32 -5.36
CA ILE A 150 16.26 14.20 -6.17
C ILE A 150 17.80 14.17 -6.25
N ASP A 151 18.45 15.32 -6.00
CA ASP A 151 19.86 15.56 -6.28
C ASP A 151 20.85 14.88 -5.31
N GLU A 152 20.39 14.32 -4.19
CA GLU A 152 21.28 13.73 -3.16
C GLU A 152 21.39 12.20 -3.21
N VAL A 153 20.65 11.51 -4.09
CA VAL A 153 20.61 10.04 -4.06
C VAL A 153 21.71 9.40 -4.90
N HIS A 154 22.78 9.01 -4.23
CA HIS A 154 23.83 8.16 -4.78
C HIS A 154 23.42 6.69 -4.69
N GLY A 155 22.97 6.13 -5.81
CA GLY A 155 22.71 4.70 -5.96
C GLY A 155 22.46 4.33 -7.42
N ASP A 156 23.35 3.56 -8.03
CA ASP A 156 23.26 3.21 -9.46
C ASP A 156 22.13 2.23 -9.77
N ARG A 157 21.72 1.40 -8.81
CA ARG A 157 20.76 0.33 -9.06
C ARG A 157 19.33 0.77 -8.80
N LYS A 158 18.58 0.99 -9.88
CA LYS A 158 17.13 1.13 -9.85
C LYS A 158 16.48 -0.24 -9.64
N GLU A 159 15.71 -0.38 -8.57
CA GLU A 159 14.95 -1.58 -8.29
C GLU A 159 13.46 -1.26 -8.21
N ARG A 160 12.63 -2.17 -8.74
CA ARG A 160 11.17 -2.06 -8.73
C ARG A 160 10.57 -3.36 -8.23
N THR A 161 9.71 -3.26 -7.23
CA THR A 161 8.91 -4.38 -6.74
C THR A 161 7.44 -4.09 -7.00
N ARG A 162 6.71 -5.06 -7.54
CA ARG A 162 5.31 -4.89 -7.93
C ARG A 162 4.42 -5.91 -7.24
N ILE A 163 3.32 -5.42 -6.67
CA ILE A 163 2.21 -6.25 -6.21
C ILE A 163 0.95 -5.90 -7.00
N THR A 164 0.04 -6.87 -7.12
CA THR A 164 -1.19 -6.73 -7.91
C THR A 164 -2.42 -6.85 -7.02
N GLU A 165 -3.59 -6.63 -7.61
CA GLU A 165 -4.91 -6.87 -6.99
C GLU A 165 -5.01 -8.23 -6.29
N ARG A 166 -4.32 -9.27 -6.78
CA ARG A 166 -4.35 -10.60 -6.19
C ARG A 166 -3.77 -10.58 -4.78
N THR A 167 -2.66 -9.86 -4.59
CA THR A 167 -2.06 -9.67 -3.27
C THR A 167 -2.98 -8.87 -2.35
N ILE A 168 -3.56 -7.78 -2.87
CA ILE A 168 -4.48 -6.91 -2.12
C ILE A 168 -5.70 -7.71 -1.63
N ARG A 169 -6.32 -8.49 -2.51
CA ARG A 169 -7.48 -9.35 -2.18
C ARG A 169 -7.09 -10.45 -1.20
N ALA A 170 -5.97 -11.14 -1.43
CA ALA A 170 -5.51 -12.19 -0.52
C ALA A 170 -5.27 -11.65 0.91
N VAL A 171 -4.68 -10.47 1.05
CA VAL A 171 -4.50 -9.83 2.36
C VAL A 171 -5.85 -9.43 2.96
N ALA A 172 -6.75 -8.85 2.17
CA ALA A 172 -8.09 -8.47 2.62
C ALA A 172 -8.92 -9.67 3.10
N ASP A 173 -8.83 -10.82 2.41
CA ASP A 173 -9.52 -12.05 2.78
C ASP A 173 -9.00 -12.60 4.11
N VAL A 174 -7.68 -12.60 4.32
CA VAL A 174 -7.07 -12.98 5.62
C VAL A 174 -7.55 -12.05 6.74
N LEU A 175 -7.67 -10.74 6.48
CA LEU A 175 -8.17 -9.77 7.45
C LEU A 175 -9.68 -9.94 7.73
N ARG A 176 -10.47 -10.45 6.77
CA ARG A 176 -11.91 -10.71 6.94
C ARG A 176 -12.17 -11.93 7.83
N ILE A 177 -11.49 -13.04 7.55
CA ILE A 177 -11.63 -14.29 8.33
C ILE A 177 -11.36 -14.05 9.83
N ARG A 178 -10.44 -13.13 10.13
CA ARG A 178 -10.05 -12.80 11.52
C ARG A 178 -10.99 -11.83 12.23
N SER A 179 -11.88 -11.14 11.52
CA SER A 179 -12.89 -10.27 12.15
C SER A 179 -14.19 -10.99 12.55
N GLU A 180 -14.40 -12.20 12.03
CA GLU A 180 -15.61 -13.01 12.29
C GLU A 180 -15.39 -14.08 13.37
N ALA A 181 -14.15 -14.25 13.84
CA ALA A 181 -13.73 -15.23 14.84
C ALA A 181 -13.47 -14.57 16.20
#